data_AF-A0AAU7MN76-F1
#
_entry.id   AF-A0AAU7MN76-F1
#
_cell.length_a   1.000
_cell.length_b   1.000
_cell.length_c   1.000
_cell.angle_alpha   90.00
_cell.angle_beta   90.00
_cell.angle_gamma   90.00
#
_symmetry.space_group_name_H-M   'P 1'
#
loop_
_entity.id
_entity.type
_entity.pdbx_description
1 polymer ?
#
loop_
_entity_poly.entity_id
_entity_poly.type
_entity_poly.pdbx_seq_one_letter_code
_entity_poly.pdbx_strand_id
1 'polypeptide(L)'
;MITTAIVSFLLLLAFMGFGIAYWQLLLCRREARILNSHRVAAHSALQKSRMDLLEVRNRARLLEDSVSGGASAVEKVHKAISNTTFGLIDLFSKDEEFRQTARKARATHDQTSQQIYRTVRTTNKALHILADTLIIGKAEKRLASRKRDKGQGSDDQ
;
A
#
# COMPACT_ATOMS: atom_id res chain seq x y z
N MET A 1 62.15 42.27 -30.30
CA MET A 1 62.34 40.80 -30.33
C MET A 1 62.18 40.14 -28.95
N ILE A 2 62.73 40.72 -27.87
CA ILE A 2 62.60 40.15 -26.51
C ILE A 2 61.17 40.25 -25.96
N THR A 3 60.52 41.41 -26.11
CA THR A 3 59.12 41.63 -25.67
C THR A 3 58.13 40.72 -26.36
N THR A 4 58.28 40.51 -27.68
CA THR A 4 57.46 39.58 -28.46
C THR A 4 57.63 38.13 -28.02
N ALA A 5 58.84 37.71 -27.62
CA ALA A 5 59.07 36.36 -27.10
C ALA A 5 58.40 36.13 -25.75
N ILE A 6 58.43 37.12 -24.85
CA ILE A 6 57.79 37.05 -23.53
C ILE A 6 56.26 36.98 -23.67
N VAL A 7 55.67 37.80 -24.54
CA VAL A 7 54.21 37.79 -24.78
C VAL A 7 53.76 36.44 -25.37
N SER A 8 54.50 35.89 -26.34
CA SER A 8 54.22 34.57 -26.89
C SER A 8 54.30 33.46 -25.84
N PHE A 9 55.27 33.53 -24.93
CA PHE A 9 55.41 32.57 -23.83
C PHE A 9 54.23 32.66 -22.84
N LEU A 10 53.80 33.86 -22.47
CA LEU A 10 52.64 34.07 -21.59
C LEU A 10 51.33 33.57 -22.23
N LEU A 11 51.15 33.79 -23.53
CA LEU A 11 49.99 33.27 -24.26
C LEU A 11 49.97 31.74 -24.29
N LEU A 12 51.14 31.11 -24.45
CA LEU A 12 51.27 29.65 -24.45
C LEU A 12 50.93 29.07 -23.07
N LEU A 13 51.39 29.71 -21.99
CA LEU A 13 51.01 29.33 -20.62
C LEU A 13 49.50 29.51 -20.36
N ALA A 14 48.91 30.61 -20.82
CA ALA A 14 47.47 30.84 -20.70
C ALA A 14 46.66 29.78 -21.47
N PHE A 15 47.11 29.40 -22.67
CA PHE A 15 46.48 28.35 -23.48
C PHE A 15 46.56 26.98 -22.80
N MET A 16 47.72 26.63 -22.21
CA MET A 16 47.89 25.40 -21.45
C MET A 16 47.00 25.38 -20.21
N GLY A 17 46.91 26.49 -19.47
CA GLY A 17 46.02 26.63 -18.32
C GLY A 17 44.54 26.46 -18.71
N PHE A 18 44.13 27.03 -19.84
CA PHE A 18 42.77 26.88 -20.36
C PHE A 18 42.47 25.43 -20.77
N GLY A 19 43.43 24.74 -21.40
CA GLY A 19 43.30 23.32 -21.75
C GLY A 19 43.10 22.42 -20.52
N ILE A 20 43.88 22.65 -19.46
CA ILE A 20 43.74 21.91 -18.19
C ILE A 20 42.38 22.21 -17.54
N ALA A 21 41.97 23.47 -17.48
CA ALA A 21 40.67 23.86 -16.91
C ALA A 21 39.50 23.25 -17.70
N TYR A 22 39.58 23.24 -19.03
CA TYR A 22 38.59 22.61 -19.90
C TYR A 22 38.51 21.09 -19.67
N TRP A 23 39.65 20.42 -19.52
CA TRP A 23 39.71 19.00 -19.20
C TRP A 23 39.11 18.68 -17.83
N GLN A 24 39.42 19.50 -16.81
CA GLN A 24 38.84 19.37 -15.47
C GLN A 24 37.33 19.58 -15.48
N LEU A 25 36.84 20.55 -16.27
CA LEU A 25 35.41 20.77 -16.43
C LEU A 25 34.71 19.56 -17.06
N LEU A 26 35.31 18.94 -18.07
CA LEU A 26 34.79 17.72 -18.70
C LEU A 26 34.70 16.56 -17.70
N LEU A 27 35.74 16.35 -16.89
CA LEU A 27 35.76 15.34 -15.83
C LEU A 27 34.66 15.61 -14.79
N CYS A 28 34.57 16.85 -14.28
CA CYS A 28 33.57 17.24 -13.30
C CYS A 28 32.14 17.05 -13.84
N ARG A 29 31.87 17.40 -15.10
CA ARG A 29 30.57 17.17 -15.74
C ARG A 29 30.25 15.68 -15.93
N ARG A 30 31.26 14.82 -16.09
CA ARG A 30 31.06 13.36 -16.16
C ARG A 30 30.67 12.82 -14.78
N GLU A 31 31.42 13.17 -13.75
CA GLU A 31 31.13 12.75 -12.37
C GLU A 31 29.77 13.28 -11.89
N ALA A 32 29.44 14.54 -12.16
CA ALA A 32 28.14 15.11 -11.81
C ALA A 32 26.97 14.37 -12.48
N ARG A 33 27.14 13.91 -13.72
CA ARG A 33 26.11 13.11 -14.41
C ARG A 33 25.94 11.73 -13.78
N ILE A 34 27.04 11.07 -13.41
CA ILE A 34 27.01 9.77 -12.73
C ILE A 34 26.35 9.92 -11.36
N LEU A 35 26.75 10.92 -10.58
CA LEU A 35 26.15 11.18 -9.27
C LEU A 35 24.65 11.50 -9.38
N ASN A 36 24.26 12.30 -10.38
CA ASN A 36 22.85 12.61 -10.61
C ASN A 36 22.05 11.37 -11.04
N SER A 37 22.60 10.48 -11.87
CA SER A 37 21.90 9.24 -12.25
C SER A 37 21.72 8.31 -11.05
N HIS A 38 22.72 8.19 -10.16
CA HIS A 38 22.59 7.44 -8.91
C HIS A 38 21.54 8.06 -7.98
N ARG A 39 21.53 9.39 -7.85
CA ARG A 39 20.53 10.11 -7.05
C ARG A 39 19.12 9.87 -7.58
N VAL A 40 18.92 9.98 -8.90
CA VAL A 40 17.61 9.73 -9.53
C VAL A 40 17.21 8.27 -9.35
N ALA A 41 18.11 7.31 -9.56
CA ALA A 41 17.82 5.90 -9.38
C ALA A 41 17.41 5.57 -7.93
N ALA A 42 18.12 6.13 -6.94
CA ALA A 42 17.78 5.96 -5.52
C ALA A 42 16.41 6.58 -5.19
N HIS A 43 16.12 7.77 -5.71
CA HIS A 43 14.83 8.43 -5.52
C HIS A 43 13.68 7.64 -6.16
N SER A 44 13.88 7.15 -7.39
CA SER A 44 12.91 6.32 -8.10
C SER A 44 12.62 5.01 -7.37
N ALA A 45 13.64 4.37 -6.78
CA ALA A 45 13.45 3.17 -5.96
C ALA A 45 12.60 3.44 -4.71
N LEU A 46 12.87 4.56 -4.01
CA LEU A 46 12.07 4.98 -2.86
C LEU A 46 10.64 5.33 -3.26
N GLN A 47 10.46 6.08 -4.35
CA GLN A 47 9.14 6.43 -4.85
C GLN A 47 8.34 5.21 -5.28
N LYS A 48 8.98 4.25 -5.98
CA LYS A 48 8.35 2.99 -6.37
C LYS A 48 7.88 2.20 -5.15
N SER A 49 8.75 1.99 -4.16
CA SER A 49 8.36 1.27 -2.94
C SER A 49 7.21 1.93 -2.17
N ARG A 50 7.15 3.27 -2.14
CA ARG A 50 6.02 4.01 -1.58
C ARG A 50 4.74 3.81 -2.38
N MET A 51 4.83 3.88 -3.70
CA MET A 51 3.71 3.64 -4.60
C MET A 51 3.17 2.22 -4.45
N ASP A 52 4.05 1.21 -4.44
CA ASP A 52 3.68 -0.20 -4.27
C ASP A 52 2.96 -0.42 -2.93
N LEU A 53 3.43 0.21 -1.85
CA LEU A 53 2.76 0.17 -0.54
C LEU A 53 1.36 0.79 -0.59
N LEU A 54 1.22 1.95 -1.23
CA LEU A 54 -0.08 2.61 -1.41
C LEU A 54 -1.04 1.77 -2.25
N GLU A 55 -0.54 1.12 -3.32
CA GLU A 55 -1.33 0.23 -4.16
C GLU A 55 -1.86 -0.97 -3.38
N VAL A 56 -1.02 -1.61 -2.56
CA VAL A 56 -1.44 -2.72 -1.68
C VAL A 56 -2.50 -2.26 -0.69
N ARG A 57 -2.32 -1.10 -0.05
CA ARG A 57 -3.33 -0.55 0.88
C ARG A 57 -4.63 -0.21 0.18
N ASN A 58 -4.56 0.35 -1.03
CA ASN A 58 -5.75 0.65 -1.82
C ASN A 58 -6.51 -0.62 -2.22
N ARG A 59 -5.79 -1.67 -2.66
CA ARG A 59 -6.39 -2.97 -2.95
C ARG A 59 -7.06 -3.58 -1.71
N ALA A 60 -6.40 -3.52 -0.56
CA ALA A 60 -6.96 -4.04 0.69
C ALA A 60 -8.26 -3.29 1.07
N ARG A 61 -8.27 -1.96 0.91
CA ARG A 61 -9.47 -1.14 1.17
C ARG A 61 -10.60 -1.43 0.17
N LEU A 62 -10.29 -1.53 -1.12
CA LEU A 62 -11.28 -1.89 -2.14
C LEU A 62 -11.89 -3.28 -1.86
N LEU A 63 -11.09 -4.24 -1.40
CA LEU A 63 -11.59 -5.56 -0.99
C LEU A 63 -12.51 -5.45 0.24
N GLU A 64 -12.13 -4.67 1.26
CA GLU A 64 -12.96 -4.44 2.44
C GLU A 64 -14.32 -3.83 2.06
N ASP A 65 -14.31 -2.77 1.26
CA ASP A 65 -15.51 -2.08 0.79
C ASP A 65 -16.39 -3.02 -0.06
N SER A 66 -15.77 -3.85 -0.91
CA SER A 66 -16.48 -4.83 -1.73
C SER A 66 -17.13 -5.93 -0.90
N VAL A 67 -16.43 -6.50 0.08
CA VAL A 67 -16.98 -7.55 0.96
C VAL A 67 -18.05 -6.98 1.88
N SER A 68 -17.82 -5.78 2.46
CA SER A 68 -18.83 -5.10 3.29
C SER A 68 -20.08 -4.74 2.49
N GLY A 69 -19.90 -4.23 1.27
CA GLY A 69 -20.99 -3.94 0.34
C GLY A 69 -21.74 -5.20 -0.09
N GLY A 70 -21.02 -6.26 -0.44
CA GLY A 70 -21.58 -7.56 -0.81
C GLY A 70 -22.38 -8.21 0.32
N ALA A 71 -21.84 -8.22 1.54
CA ALA A 71 -22.55 -8.70 2.72
C ALA A 71 -23.85 -7.91 2.96
N SER A 72 -23.81 -6.58 2.81
CA SER A 72 -25.00 -5.73 2.94
C SER A 72 -26.03 -5.98 1.84
N ALA A 73 -25.58 -6.27 0.61
CA ALA A 73 -26.46 -6.61 -0.50
C ALA A 73 -27.17 -7.95 -0.24
N VAL A 74 -26.42 -8.97 0.18
CA VAL A 74 -26.97 -10.28 0.57
C VAL A 74 -27.94 -10.14 1.74
N GLU A 75 -27.61 -9.35 2.76
CA GLU A 75 -28.52 -9.06 3.88
C GLU A 75 -29.84 -8.45 3.42
N LYS A 76 -29.80 -7.49 2.50
CA LYS A 76 -31.02 -6.88 1.93
C LYS A 76 -31.85 -7.89 1.13
N VAL A 77 -31.22 -8.71 0.29
CA VAL A 77 -31.91 -9.75 -0.48
C VAL A 77 -32.55 -10.77 0.45
N HIS A 78 -31.79 -11.24 1.44
CA HIS A 78 -32.27 -12.17 2.47
C HIS A 78 -33.49 -11.62 3.21
N LYS A 79 -33.44 -10.33 3.59
CA LYS A 79 -34.56 -9.64 4.26
C LYS A 79 -35.78 -9.46 3.35
N ALA A 80 -35.59 -9.20 2.06
CA ALA A 80 -36.68 -9.13 1.10
C ALA A 80 -37.39 -10.49 0.95
N ILE A 81 -36.62 -11.58 0.85
CA ILE A 81 -37.14 -12.94 0.77
C ILE A 81 -37.90 -13.29 2.06
N SER A 82 -37.30 -13.09 3.24
CA SER A 82 -37.97 -13.44 4.51
C SER A 82 -39.25 -12.64 4.73
N ASN A 83 -39.23 -11.33 4.45
CA ASN A 83 -40.41 -10.48 4.57
C ASN A 83 -41.53 -10.93 3.64
N THR A 84 -41.19 -11.33 2.41
CA THR A 84 -42.17 -11.85 1.45
C THR A 84 -42.77 -13.16 1.96
N THR A 85 -41.94 -14.12 2.37
CA THR A 85 -42.40 -15.43 2.87
C THR A 85 -43.31 -15.30 4.09
N PHE A 86 -42.86 -14.57 5.13
CA PHE A 86 -43.67 -14.37 6.33
C PHE A 86 -44.90 -13.49 6.07
N GLY A 87 -44.82 -12.55 5.14
CA GLY A 87 -45.96 -11.74 4.70
C GLY A 87 -47.03 -12.58 4.01
N LEU A 88 -46.64 -13.53 3.15
CA LEU A 88 -47.57 -14.46 2.51
C LEU A 88 -48.23 -15.39 3.53
N ILE A 89 -47.47 -15.92 4.50
CA ILE A 89 -48.04 -16.73 5.59
C ILE A 89 -49.07 -15.93 6.39
N ASP A 90 -48.75 -14.67 6.72
CA ASP A 90 -49.66 -13.78 7.44
C ASP A 90 -50.88 -13.38 6.58
N LEU A 91 -50.79 -13.36 5.26
CA LEU A 91 -51.94 -13.03 4.39
C LEU A 91 -52.86 -14.24 4.13
N PHE A 92 -52.29 -15.43 3.92
CA PHE A 92 -53.02 -16.60 3.45
C PHE A 92 -53.37 -17.63 4.54
N SER A 93 -52.80 -17.53 5.74
CA SER A 93 -53.16 -18.43 6.84
C SER A 93 -54.53 -18.08 7.42
N LYS A 94 -55.40 -19.08 7.49
CA LYS A 94 -56.73 -18.99 8.13
C LYS A 94 -56.68 -19.26 9.64
N ASP A 95 -55.64 -19.91 10.12
CA ASP A 95 -55.46 -20.22 11.54
C ASP A 95 -54.61 -19.14 12.22
N GLU A 96 -55.19 -18.53 13.27
CA GLU A 96 -54.54 -17.46 14.06
C GLU A 96 -53.42 -18.02 14.94
N GLU A 97 -53.53 -19.26 15.42
CA GLU A 97 -52.47 -19.90 16.20
C GLU A 97 -51.22 -20.12 15.31
N PHE A 98 -51.43 -20.56 14.07
CA PHE A 98 -50.38 -20.64 13.06
C PHE A 98 -49.78 -19.26 12.73
N ARG A 99 -50.58 -18.20 12.62
CA ARG A 99 -50.07 -16.83 12.38
C ARG A 99 -49.19 -16.34 13.51
N GLN A 100 -49.60 -16.53 14.76
CA GLN A 100 -48.79 -16.16 15.91
C GLN A 100 -47.48 -16.94 15.96
N THR A 101 -47.54 -18.23 15.66
CA THR A 101 -46.34 -19.09 15.56
C THR A 101 -45.40 -18.60 14.46
N ALA A 102 -45.93 -18.26 13.29
CA ALA A 102 -45.15 -17.71 12.17
C ALA A 102 -44.51 -16.35 12.51
N ARG A 103 -45.20 -15.47 13.23
CA ARG A 103 -44.65 -14.18 13.72
C ARG A 103 -43.52 -14.41 14.72
N LYS A 104 -43.67 -15.38 15.62
CA LYS A 104 -42.61 -15.76 16.57
C LYS A 104 -41.41 -16.34 15.84
N ALA A 105 -41.63 -17.20 14.84
CA ALA A 105 -40.58 -17.75 13.98
C ALA A 105 -39.85 -16.63 13.21
N ARG A 106 -40.57 -15.64 12.69
CA ARG A 106 -39.98 -14.45 12.04
C ARG A 106 -39.07 -13.67 12.98
N ALA A 107 -39.52 -13.40 14.21
CA ALA A 107 -38.72 -12.68 15.19
C ALA A 107 -37.40 -13.42 15.49
N THR A 108 -37.47 -14.75 15.70
CA THR A 108 -36.28 -15.59 15.91
C THR A 108 -35.36 -15.63 14.69
N HIS A 109 -35.95 -15.73 13.49
CA HIS A 109 -35.20 -15.71 12.23
C HIS A 109 -34.47 -14.38 12.03
N ASP A 110 -35.14 -13.26 12.28
CA ASP A 110 -34.57 -11.91 12.10
C ASP A 110 -33.45 -11.66 13.13
N GLN A 111 -33.63 -12.10 14.38
CA GLN A 111 -32.59 -12.03 15.41
C GLN A 111 -31.36 -12.86 15.03
N THR A 112 -31.56 -14.11 14.61
CA THR A 112 -30.47 -15.00 14.18
C THR A 112 -29.76 -14.44 12.95
N SER A 113 -30.51 -13.95 11.96
CA SER A 113 -29.96 -13.33 10.76
C SER A 113 -29.09 -12.13 11.09
N GLN A 114 -29.54 -11.23 11.98
CA GLN A 114 -28.75 -10.08 12.42
C GLN A 114 -27.46 -10.50 13.11
N GLN A 115 -27.48 -11.54 13.95
CA GLN A 115 -26.27 -12.05 14.58
C GLN A 115 -25.27 -12.60 13.55
N ILE A 116 -25.75 -13.34 12.55
CA ILE A 116 -24.90 -13.88 11.48
C ILE A 116 -24.23 -12.72 10.72
N TYR A 117 -24.99 -11.74 10.23
CA TYR A 117 -24.43 -10.63 9.45
C TYR A 117 -23.48 -9.75 10.30
N ARG A 118 -23.77 -9.52 11.58
CA ARG A 118 -22.83 -8.85 12.51
C ARG A 118 -21.54 -9.64 12.68
N THR A 119 -21.63 -10.96 12.78
CA THR A 119 -20.47 -11.85 12.90
C THR A 119 -19.63 -11.77 11.64
N VAL A 120 -20.23 -11.88 10.45
CA VAL A 120 -19.54 -11.74 9.17
C VAL A 120 -18.78 -10.41 9.08
N ARG A 121 -19.42 -9.30 9.47
CA ARG A 121 -18.79 -7.98 9.46
C ARG A 121 -17.61 -7.87 10.44
N THR A 122 -17.77 -8.45 11.64
CA THR A 122 -16.73 -8.45 12.68
C THR A 122 -15.55 -9.31 12.26
N THR A 123 -15.81 -10.50 11.71
CA THR A 123 -14.77 -11.40 11.19
C THR A 123 -14.02 -10.77 10.03
N ASN A 124 -14.70 -10.10 9.10
CA ASN A 124 -14.03 -9.39 8.01
C ASN A 124 -13.07 -8.31 8.53
N LYS A 125 -13.52 -7.54 9.53
CA LYS A 125 -12.67 -6.54 10.19
C LYS A 125 -11.49 -7.16 10.94
N ALA A 126 -11.71 -8.29 11.62
CA ALA A 126 -10.66 -9.03 12.33
C ALA A 126 -9.61 -9.60 11.36
N LEU A 127 -10.03 -10.16 10.22
CA LEU A 127 -9.13 -10.63 9.17
C LEU A 127 -8.28 -9.50 8.61
N HIS A 128 -8.86 -8.31 8.43
CA HIS A 128 -8.11 -7.12 8.00
C HIS A 128 -7.04 -6.71 9.01
N ILE A 129 -7.38 -6.65 10.31
CA ILE A 129 -6.44 -6.36 11.39
C ILE A 129 -5.33 -7.43 11.48
N LEU A 130 -5.69 -8.71 11.31
CA LEU A 130 -4.72 -9.81 11.28
C LEU A 130 -3.78 -9.70 10.07
N ALA A 131 -4.29 -9.30 8.90
CA ALA A 131 -3.46 -9.07 7.73
C ALA A 131 -2.46 -7.93 7.98
N ASP A 132 -2.91 -6.80 8.54
CA ASP A 132 -2.03 -5.67 8.87
C ASP A 132 -0.96 -6.07 9.90
N THR A 133 -1.34 -6.77 10.96
CA THR A 133 -0.40 -7.21 12.01
C THR A 133 0.60 -8.26 11.53
N LEU A 134 0.20 -9.21 10.67
CA LEU A 134 1.12 -10.19 10.08
C LEU A 134 2.09 -9.54 9.08
N ILE A 135 1.63 -8.57 8.31
CA ILE A 135 2.47 -7.82 7.36
C ILE A 135 3.46 -6.94 8.12
N ILE A 136 3.01 -6.20 9.14
CA ILE A 136 3.86 -5.36 10.01
C ILE A 136 4.86 -6.24 10.77
N GLY A 137 4.42 -7.37 11.36
CA GLY A 137 5.30 -8.28 12.08
C GLY A 137 6.38 -8.91 11.19
N LYS A 138 6.07 -9.21 9.92
CA LYS A 138 7.09 -9.65 8.94
C LYS A 138 8.05 -8.52 8.56
N ALA A 139 7.54 -7.29 8.42
CA ALA A 139 8.37 -6.12 8.11
C ALA A 139 9.33 -5.80 9.26
N GLU A 140 8.87 -5.83 10.51
CA GLU A 140 9.68 -5.64 11.72
C GLU A 140 10.76 -6.71 11.86
N LYS A 141 10.43 -8.00 11.67
CA LYS A 141 11.42 -9.08 11.69
C LYS A 141 12.51 -8.90 10.62
N ARG A 142 12.14 -8.44 9.41
CA ARG A 142 13.11 -8.17 8.33
C ARG A 142 14.01 -6.97 8.62
N LEU A 143 13.48 -5.93 9.27
CA LEU A 143 14.28 -4.78 9.70
C LEU A 143 15.23 -5.16 10.85
N ALA A 144 14.76 -5.95 11.80
CA ALA A 144 15.57 -6.48 12.90
C ALA A 144 16.70 -7.40 12.39
N SER A 145 16.43 -8.29 11.43
CA SER A 145 17.46 -9.14 10.83
C SER A 145 18.50 -8.35 10.04
N ARG A 146 18.08 -7.33 9.28
CA ARG A 146 19.00 -6.46 8.52
C ARG A 146 19.87 -5.57 9.43
N LYS A 147 19.35 -5.16 10.59
CA LYS A 147 20.12 -4.43 11.60
C LYS A 147 21.18 -5.33 12.26
N ARG A 148 20.89 -6.62 12.42
CA ARG A 148 21.79 -7.62 13.00
C ARG A 148 22.93 -7.98 12.04
N ASP A 149 22.65 -8.15 10.74
CA ASP A 149 23.69 -8.36 9.70
C ASP A 149 24.65 -7.17 9.57
N LYS A 150 24.14 -5.94 9.68
CA LYS A 150 24.98 -4.73 9.62
C LYS A 150 25.89 -4.53 10.84
N GLY A 151 25.58 -5.15 11.98
CA GLY A 151 26.37 -5.07 13.21
C GLY A 151 27.46 -6.12 13.32
N GLN A 152 27.40 -7.21 12.54
CA GLN A 152 28.44 -8.26 12.55
C GLN A 152 29.55 -8.04 11.51
N GLY A 153 29.38 -7.10 10.58
CA GLY A 153 30.40 -6.77 9.57
C GLY A 153 31.38 -5.65 9.96
N SER A 154 31.29 -5.10 11.18
CA SER A 154 32.15 -3.99 11.65
C SER A 154 33.18 -4.39 12.70
N ASP A 155 33.15 -5.62 13.21
CA ASP A 155 34.02 -6.06 14.31
C ASP A 155 35.21 -6.91 13.83
N ASP A 156 35.36 -7.15 12.52
CA ASP A 156 36.45 -7.93 11.91
C ASP A 156 37.42 -7.07 11.04
N GLN A 157 37.70 -5.82 11.44
CA GLN A 157 38.83 -5.04 10.90
C GLN A 157 39.70 -4.44 12.01
#